data_AF-A0A9X3K6U8-F1
#
_entry.id   AF-A0A9X3K6U8-F1
#
_cell.length_a   1.000
_cell.length_b   1.000
_cell.length_c   1.000
_cell.angle_alpha   90.00
_cell.angle_beta   90.00
_cell.angle_gamma   90.00
#
_symmetry.space_group_name_H-M   'P 1'
#
loop_
_entity.id
_entity.type
_entity.pdbx_description
1 polymer ?
#
loop_
_entity_poly.entity_id
_entity_poly.type
_entity_poly.pdbx_seq_one_letter_code
_entity_poly.pdbx_strand_id
1 'polypeptide(L)'
;MERAKVIEMIDSGLIPDGSDFNEVRNLSLKYPYCSSFKVLLAMGAKENDDLELKEFINMASIYVQDRSKLYDRVVRDGLLRKIEEGETASKVIDDRVPDESVTIPEEKPVGQSQQKQANQTTEEPIDSIVSKDPLEEQIMAAAVMQLGELEMENKLDETKDSDSTESSHKEAEIKTEEERTAGGSAFSRFLLNIDRGTNQSQPEREIIEKFISEDRKITPAKKAFFSPTQMGKMSLMEDESFITETLAKIYERQGDFKKAARAYKNLSLKYPEKRRYFAALQKRAEEQS
;
A
#
# COMPACT_ATOMS: atom_id res chain seq x y z
N MET A 1 20.30 11.71 29.92
CA MET A 1 19.99 13.10 29.52
C MET A 1 19.50 13.92 30.68
N GLU A 2 20.06 15.11 30.88
CA GLU A 2 19.50 16.10 31.81
C GLU A 2 18.25 16.76 31.23
N ARG A 3 17.27 17.10 32.09
CA ARG A 3 16.00 17.73 31.69
C ARG A 3 16.22 19.02 30.89
N ALA A 4 17.24 19.81 31.24
CA ALA A 4 17.55 21.06 30.57
C ALA A 4 17.90 20.84 29.10
N LYS A 5 18.72 19.82 28.82
CA LYS A 5 19.15 19.46 27.45
C LYS A 5 17.96 19.04 26.58
N VAL A 6 17.03 18.26 27.13
CA VAL A 6 15.80 17.84 26.42
C VAL A 6 14.93 19.04 26.05
N ILE A 7 14.76 19.99 26.98
CA ILE A 7 13.96 21.20 26.73
C ILE A 7 14.64 22.06 25.67
N GLU A 8 15.95 22.23 25.77
CA GLU A 8 16.74 22.97 24.78
C GLU A 8 16.59 22.36 23.38
N MET A 9 16.64 21.03 23.24
CA MET A 9 16.44 20.36 21.96
C MET A 9 15.04 20.60 21.37
N ILE A 10 14.00 20.62 22.22
CA ILE A 10 12.61 20.86 21.77
C ILE A 10 12.45 22.32 21.31
N ASP A 11 12.99 23.28 22.08
CA ASP A 11 12.80 24.70 21.81
C ASP A 11 13.68 25.20 20.65
N SER A 12 14.91 24.69 20.54
CA SER A 12 15.83 25.03 19.45
C SER A 12 15.61 24.20 18.18
N GLY A 13 14.83 23.12 18.26
CA GLY A 13 14.65 22.18 17.16
C GLY A 13 15.92 21.42 16.80
N LEU A 14 16.83 21.25 17.77
CA LEU A 14 18.09 20.54 17.58
C LEU A 14 17.83 19.05 17.36
N ILE A 15 18.46 18.51 16.32
CA ILE A 15 18.35 17.10 15.96
C ILE A 15 19.17 16.26 16.96
N PRO A 16 18.66 15.14 17.48
CA PRO A 16 19.44 14.27 18.36
C PRO A 16 20.59 13.58 17.62
N ASP A 17 21.82 13.88 18.03
CA ASP A 17 23.03 13.20 17.56
C ASP A 17 23.19 11.82 18.25
N GLY A 18 23.97 10.90 17.68
CA GLY A 18 23.98 9.47 18.05
C GLY A 18 23.98 9.10 19.55
N SER A 19 24.69 9.84 20.43
CA SER A 19 24.59 9.62 21.89
C SER A 19 23.25 10.07 22.46
N ASP A 20 22.77 11.23 22.02
CA ASP A 20 21.51 11.81 22.44
C ASP A 20 20.31 11.03 21.89
N PHE A 21 20.42 10.48 20.68
CA PHE A 21 19.40 9.63 20.07
C PHE A 21 19.09 8.41 20.95
N ASN A 22 20.11 7.71 21.42
CA ASN A 22 19.95 6.56 22.31
C ASN A 22 19.35 6.93 23.66
N GLU A 23 19.72 8.10 24.20
CA GLU A 23 19.14 8.61 25.43
C GLU A 23 17.66 8.99 25.26
N VAL A 24 17.28 9.61 24.14
CA VAL A 24 15.86 9.88 23.80
C VAL A 24 15.10 8.58 23.58
N ARG A 25 15.72 7.55 22.97
CA ARG A 25 15.12 6.22 22.81
C ARG A 25 14.77 5.60 24.17
N ASN A 26 15.71 5.65 25.10
CA ASN A 26 15.49 5.18 26.48
C ASN A 26 14.39 5.99 27.20
N LEU A 27 14.35 7.32 27.01
CA LEU A 27 13.29 8.16 27.56
C LEU A 27 11.92 7.87 26.95
N SER A 28 11.85 7.58 25.65
CA SER A 28 10.60 7.18 24.98
C SER A 28 10.06 5.87 25.52
N LEU A 29 10.93 4.90 25.82
CA LEU A 29 10.53 3.64 26.48
C LEU A 29 10.02 3.89 27.90
N LYS A 30 10.70 4.77 28.64
CA LYS A 30 10.31 5.12 30.01
C LYS A 30 9.01 5.94 30.09
N TYR A 31 8.73 6.75 29.07
CA TYR A 31 7.56 7.63 29.00
C TYR A 31 6.79 7.42 27.68
N PRO A 32 6.03 6.33 27.54
CA PRO A 32 5.40 5.93 26.27
C PRO A 32 4.39 6.92 25.70
N TYR A 33 3.85 7.83 26.51
CA TYR A 33 2.82 8.79 26.08
C TYR A 33 3.38 10.17 25.74
N CYS A 34 4.69 10.41 25.88
CA CYS A 34 5.29 11.69 25.54
C CYS A 34 5.43 11.82 24.01
N SER A 35 4.68 12.74 23.41
CA SER A 35 4.72 12.99 21.96
C SER A 35 6.05 13.59 21.51
N SER A 36 6.64 14.50 22.31
CA SER A 36 7.89 15.19 21.98
C SER A 36 9.07 14.23 21.78
N PHE A 37 9.19 13.18 22.60
CA PHE A 37 10.26 12.19 22.45
C PHE A 37 10.14 11.39 21.16
N LYS A 38 8.92 11.07 20.73
CA LYS A 38 8.67 10.35 19.48
C LYS A 38 8.99 11.20 18.26
N VAL A 39 8.67 12.49 18.33
CA VAL A 39 9.03 13.46 17.29
C VAL A 39 10.55 13.61 17.20
N LEU A 40 11.24 13.75 18.34
CA LEU A 40 12.70 13.81 18.38
C LEU A 40 13.34 12.52 17.84
N LEU A 41 12.78 11.35 18.16
CA LEU A 41 13.23 10.07 17.58
C LEU A 41 13.05 10.04 16.06
N ALA A 42 11.89 10.45 15.55
CA ALA A 42 11.66 10.51 14.10
C ALA A 42 12.61 11.51 13.40
N MET A 43 12.95 12.62 14.06
CA MET A 43 13.92 13.60 13.55
C MET A 43 15.35 13.07 13.56
N GLY A 44 15.78 12.42 14.64
CA GLY A 44 17.12 11.84 14.74
C GLY A 44 17.31 10.64 13.82
N ALA A 45 16.30 9.79 13.68
CA ALA A 45 16.33 8.64 12.78
C ALA A 45 16.47 9.05 11.31
N LYS A 46 15.93 10.22 10.94
CA LYS A 46 16.07 10.78 9.59
C LYS A 46 17.51 11.19 9.30
N GLU A 47 18.19 11.83 10.25
CA GLU A 47 19.56 12.31 10.04
C GLU A 47 20.57 11.16 10.05
N ASN A 48 20.30 10.12 10.83
CA ASN A 48 21.13 8.92 10.91
C ASN A 48 20.82 7.88 9.81
N ASP A 49 19.91 8.18 8.87
CA ASP A 49 19.40 7.24 7.84
C ASP A 49 19.03 5.86 8.41
N ASP A 50 18.34 5.84 9.55
CA ASP A 50 17.97 4.62 10.25
C ASP A 50 16.92 3.82 9.45
N LEU A 51 17.10 2.50 9.40
CA LEU A 51 16.16 1.56 8.77
C LEU A 51 14.78 1.62 9.44
N GLU A 52 14.75 1.92 10.74
CA GLU A 52 13.53 2.02 11.56
C GLU A 52 12.80 3.38 11.40
N LEU A 53 13.25 4.29 10.52
CA LEU A 53 12.67 5.63 10.35
C LEU A 53 11.15 5.60 10.15
N LYS A 54 10.64 4.67 9.34
CA LYS A 54 9.20 4.54 9.07
C LYS A 54 8.40 4.23 10.33
N GLU A 55 8.95 3.42 11.22
CA GLU A 55 8.31 3.05 12.48
C GLU A 55 8.26 4.25 13.42
N PHE A 56 9.36 5.00 13.53
CA PHE A 56 9.40 6.21 14.34
C PHE A 56 8.45 7.30 13.82
N ILE A 57 8.31 7.47 12.50
CA ILE A 57 7.33 8.38 11.91
C ILE A 57 5.90 7.95 12.24
N ASN A 58 5.58 6.66 12.10
CA ASN A 58 4.26 6.14 12.43
C ASN A 58 3.95 6.34 13.91
N MET A 59 4.90 6.01 14.79
CA MET A 59 4.77 6.20 16.22
C MET A 59 4.63 7.67 16.59
N ALA A 60 5.34 8.60 15.95
CA ALA A 60 5.15 10.02 16.18
C ALA A 60 3.77 10.50 15.70
N SER A 61 3.30 10.01 14.55
CA SER A 61 2.03 10.44 13.95
C SER A 61 0.81 10.13 14.82
N ILE A 62 0.87 9.08 15.64
CA ILE A 62 -0.22 8.69 16.55
C ILE A 62 -0.37 9.69 17.70
N TYR A 63 0.72 10.28 18.17
CA TYR A 63 0.73 11.10 19.40
C TYR A 63 0.82 12.61 19.14
N VAL A 64 1.09 13.01 17.91
CA VAL A 64 1.19 14.42 17.50
C VAL A 64 -0.19 14.94 17.07
N GLN A 65 -0.48 16.20 17.43
CA GLN A 65 -1.75 16.85 17.06
C GLN A 65 -1.84 17.19 15.56
N ASP A 66 -0.73 17.59 14.95
CA ASP A 66 -0.64 17.99 13.55
C ASP A 66 0.37 17.13 12.79
N ARG A 67 -0.15 16.10 12.12
CA ARG A 67 0.63 15.19 11.28
C ARG A 67 1.23 15.85 10.05
N SER A 68 0.62 16.93 9.55
CA SER A 68 1.11 17.64 8.37
C SER A 68 2.41 18.37 8.70
N LYS A 69 2.50 18.99 9.88
CA LYS A 69 3.75 19.61 10.35
C LYS A 69 4.87 18.59 10.58
N LEU A 70 4.54 17.41 11.09
CA LEU A 70 5.50 16.31 11.22
C LEU A 70 6.03 15.87 9.85
N TYR A 71 5.12 15.64 8.89
CA TYR A 71 5.48 15.24 7.53
C TYR A 71 6.34 16.30 6.83
N ASP A 72 5.99 17.57 6.95
CA ASP A 72 6.72 18.67 6.34
C ASP A 72 8.17 18.71 6.87
N ARG A 73 8.35 18.52 8.17
CA ARG A 73 9.68 18.60 8.79
C ARG A 73 10.54 17.34 8.58
N VAL A 74 9.93 16.16 8.65
CA VAL A 74 10.69 14.89 8.56
C VAL A 74 10.84 14.43 7.12
N VAL A 75 9.77 14.50 6.30
CA VAL A 75 9.73 13.90 4.96
C VAL A 75 9.97 14.93 3.87
N ARG A 76 9.27 16.06 3.86
CA ARG A 76 9.39 17.06 2.78
C ARG A 76 10.80 17.64 2.70
N ASP A 77 11.42 17.99 3.82
CA ASP A 77 12.81 18.47 3.86
C ASP A 77 13.81 17.48 3.24
N GLY A 78 13.61 16.17 3.45
CA GLY A 78 14.47 15.13 2.85
C GLY A 78 14.28 14.99 1.34
N LEU A 79 13.05 15.17 0.86
CA LEU A 79 12.74 15.17 -0.57
C LEU A 79 13.31 16.41 -1.26
N LEU A 80 13.23 17.58 -0.63
CA LEU A 80 13.77 18.84 -1.17
C LEU A 80 15.30 18.77 -1.32
N ARG A 81 16.05 18.28 -0.32
CA ARG A 81 17.51 18.07 -0.42
C ARG A 81 17.88 17.16 -1.60
N LYS A 82 17.16 16.04 -1.79
CA LYS A 82 17.40 15.11 -2.91
C LYS A 82 17.11 15.72 -4.29
N ILE A 83 16.13 16.63 -4.38
CA ILE A 83 15.82 17.34 -5.63
C ILE A 83 16.92 18.35 -5.95
N GLU A 84 17.37 19.13 -4.97
CA GLU A 84 18.46 20.11 -5.15
C GLU A 84 19.79 19.44 -5.54
N GLU A 85 20.12 18.30 -4.92
CA GLU A 85 21.29 17.49 -5.28
C GLU A 85 21.19 16.94 -6.71
N GLY A 86 20.00 16.48 -7.13
CA GLY A 86 19.75 16.01 -8.50
C GLY A 86 19.80 17.10 -9.58
N GLU A 87 19.44 18.33 -9.24
CA GLU A 87 19.53 19.49 -10.16
C GLU A 87 20.99 19.94 -10.39
N THR A 88 21.88 19.78 -9.41
CA THR A 88 23.30 20.09 -9.60
C THR A 88 24.03 19.10 -10.52
N ALA A 89 23.60 17.83 -10.54
CA ALA A 89 24.14 16.81 -11.46
C ALA A 89 23.72 17.03 -12.92
N SER A 90 22.59 17.69 -13.17
CA SER A 90 22.08 17.95 -14.52
C SER A 90 22.72 19.17 -15.21
N LYS A 91 23.49 20.01 -14.49
CA LYS A 91 24.16 21.21 -15.05
C LYS A 91 25.56 20.95 -15.62
N VAL A 92 26.12 19.73 -15.52
CA VAL A 92 27.53 19.45 -15.88
C VAL A 92 27.70 18.78 -17.26
N ILE A 93 26.62 18.49 -17.98
CA ILE A 93 26.73 17.86 -19.32
C ILE A 93 26.52 18.93 -20.39
N ASP A 94 27.56 19.73 -20.63
CA ASP A 94 27.67 20.61 -21.79
C ASP A 94 28.65 20.00 -22.81
N ASP A 95 28.19 19.94 -24.06
CA ASP A 95 28.92 19.86 -25.33
C ASP A 95 30.23 19.04 -25.45
N ARG A 96 30.10 17.77 -25.89
CA ARG A 96 30.98 17.22 -26.95
C ARG A 96 30.51 15.86 -27.51
N VAL A 97 30.13 15.88 -28.79
CA VAL A 97 30.12 14.72 -29.71
C VAL A 97 31.57 14.48 -30.20
N PRO A 98 32.07 13.23 -30.18
CA PRO A 98 32.26 12.44 -31.42
C PRO A 98 31.88 10.96 -31.20
N ASP A 99 30.95 10.38 -31.96
CA ASP A 99 31.11 9.72 -33.26
C ASP A 99 32.32 8.75 -33.32
N GLU A 100 32.07 7.47 -33.02
CA GLU A 100 32.88 6.36 -33.54
C GLU A 100 32.04 5.07 -33.61
N SER A 101 31.92 4.56 -34.83
CA SER A 101 31.22 3.35 -35.25
C SER A 101 31.93 2.07 -34.80
N VAL A 102 31.21 1.08 -34.26
CA VAL A 102 31.62 -0.33 -34.33
C VAL A 102 30.42 -1.23 -34.60
N THR A 103 30.68 -2.18 -35.48
CA THR A 103 29.84 -3.03 -36.32
C THR A 103 29.13 -4.21 -35.64
N ILE A 104 27.99 -4.56 -36.21
CA ILE A 104 27.12 -5.74 -35.98
C ILE A 104 27.74 -7.00 -36.64
N PRO A 105 27.49 -8.21 -36.11
CA PRO A 105 26.76 -9.23 -36.90
C PRO A 105 25.70 -9.98 -36.04
N GLU A 106 24.40 -9.81 -36.28
CA GLU A 106 23.48 -10.65 -37.09
C GLU A 106 23.46 -12.16 -36.78
N GLU A 107 22.32 -12.65 -36.28
CA GLU A 107 21.62 -13.85 -36.79
C GLU A 107 20.11 -13.78 -36.50
N LYS A 108 19.28 -14.12 -37.51
CA LYS A 108 17.80 -14.22 -37.51
C LYS A 108 17.39 -15.71 -37.75
N PRO A 109 16.12 -16.07 -38.03
CA PRO A 109 14.96 -16.17 -37.12
C PRO A 109 14.12 -17.46 -37.34
N VAL A 110 13.34 -17.92 -36.35
CA VAL A 110 12.14 -18.78 -36.55
C VAL A 110 11.27 -18.60 -35.29
N GLY A 111 9.95 -18.44 -35.25
CA GLY A 111 8.88 -18.45 -36.23
C GLY A 111 7.55 -18.69 -35.49
N GLN A 112 6.57 -17.81 -35.75
CA GLN A 112 5.12 -18.03 -35.82
C GLN A 112 4.25 -18.27 -34.57
N SER A 113 3.26 -17.37 -34.50
CA SER A 113 2.01 -17.35 -33.73
C SER A 113 1.05 -18.52 -34.02
N GLN A 114 0.21 -18.89 -33.04
CA GLN A 114 -1.16 -19.34 -33.30
C GLN A 114 -2.15 -18.78 -32.28
N GLN A 115 -3.20 -18.14 -32.80
CA GLN A 115 -4.45 -17.78 -32.14
C GLN A 115 -5.32 -19.04 -31.98
N LYS A 116 -6.16 -19.11 -30.94
CA LYS A 116 -7.43 -19.87 -31.00
C LYS A 116 -8.53 -19.21 -30.17
N GLN A 117 -9.70 -19.17 -30.79
CA GLN A 117 -10.95 -18.51 -30.38
C GLN A 117 -11.77 -19.39 -29.41
N ALA A 118 -12.81 -18.75 -28.87
CA ALA A 118 -13.78 -19.18 -27.86
C ALA A 118 -14.57 -20.47 -28.14
N ASN A 119 -15.06 -21.12 -27.06
CA ASN A 119 -16.48 -21.48 -26.96
C ASN A 119 -16.96 -21.76 -25.51
N GLN A 120 -18.29 -21.73 -25.34
CA GLN A 120 -19.12 -21.53 -24.14
C GLN A 120 -19.34 -22.74 -23.21
N THR A 121 -19.58 -22.38 -21.93
CA THR A 121 -20.48 -22.91 -20.87
C THR A 121 -21.02 -24.35 -20.89
N THR A 122 -20.78 -25.08 -19.78
CA THR A 122 -21.80 -25.89 -19.06
C THR A 122 -21.50 -25.87 -17.56
N GLU A 123 -22.52 -25.59 -16.75
CA GLU A 123 -22.52 -25.56 -15.28
C GLU A 123 -22.58 -26.98 -14.68
N GLU A 124 -21.73 -27.26 -13.69
CA GLU A 124 -21.85 -28.35 -12.68
C GLU A 124 -21.11 -27.86 -11.40
N PRO A 125 -21.47 -28.37 -10.21
CA PRO A 125 -21.32 -27.67 -8.94
C PRO A 125 -19.89 -27.67 -8.38
N ILE A 126 -19.67 -26.67 -7.52
CA ILE A 126 -18.41 -26.26 -6.89
C ILE A 126 -17.91 -27.34 -5.92
N ASP A 127 -16.87 -28.07 -6.31
CA ASP A 127 -15.90 -28.66 -5.39
C ASP A 127 -14.52 -28.70 -6.07
N SER A 128 -13.50 -28.20 -5.37
CA SER A 128 -12.08 -28.11 -5.77
C SER A 128 -11.74 -27.19 -6.96
N ILE A 129 -11.64 -25.88 -6.71
CA ILE A 129 -10.77 -25.01 -7.53
C ILE A 129 -9.34 -25.18 -7.00
N VAL A 130 -8.78 -26.36 -7.24
CA VAL A 130 -7.34 -26.48 -7.49
C VAL A 130 -7.27 -26.50 -9.01
N SER A 131 -6.82 -25.40 -9.61
CA SER A 131 -6.41 -25.42 -11.01
C SER A 131 -5.46 -26.60 -11.18
N LYS A 132 -5.84 -27.58 -12.01
CA LYS A 132 -5.06 -28.79 -12.29
C LYS A 132 -3.84 -28.49 -13.19
N ASP A 133 -3.19 -27.36 -12.97
CA ASP A 133 -1.92 -27.06 -13.61
C ASP A 133 -0.84 -27.72 -12.74
N PRO A 134 -0.12 -28.75 -13.23
CA PRO A 134 0.84 -29.50 -12.41
C PRO A 134 1.97 -28.61 -11.86
N LEU A 135 2.27 -27.51 -12.56
CA LEU A 135 3.22 -26.50 -12.12
C LEU A 135 2.70 -25.69 -10.93
N GLU A 136 1.41 -25.39 -10.89
CA GLU A 136 0.82 -24.60 -9.80
C GLU A 136 0.80 -25.40 -8.50
N GLU A 137 0.48 -26.70 -8.58
CA GLU A 137 0.58 -27.62 -7.45
C GLU A 137 2.01 -27.72 -6.92
N GLN A 138 3.01 -27.82 -7.81
CA GLN A 138 4.41 -27.85 -7.41
C GLN A 138 4.86 -26.55 -6.72
N ILE A 139 4.45 -25.39 -7.23
CA ILE A 139 4.79 -24.08 -6.63
C ILE A 139 4.12 -23.93 -5.26
N MET A 140 2.85 -24.30 -5.15
CA MET A 140 2.12 -24.24 -3.88
C MET A 140 2.69 -25.22 -2.84
N ALA A 141 3.03 -26.44 -3.25
CA ALA A 141 3.67 -27.42 -2.38
C ALA A 141 5.05 -26.96 -1.88
N ALA A 142 5.87 -26.38 -2.77
CA ALA A 142 7.16 -25.81 -2.39
C ALA A 142 7.00 -24.64 -1.40
N ALA A 143 6.04 -23.75 -1.64
CA ALA A 143 5.76 -22.64 -0.74
C ALA A 143 5.29 -23.10 0.65
N VAL A 144 4.46 -24.15 0.72
CA VAL A 144 4.02 -24.75 1.99
C VAL A 144 5.18 -25.42 2.72
N MET A 145 6.05 -26.13 2.01
CA MET A 145 7.24 -26.74 2.60
C MET A 145 8.18 -25.69 3.20
N GLN A 146 8.47 -24.63 2.44
CA GLN A 146 9.33 -23.53 2.90
C GLN A 146 8.72 -22.74 4.06
N LEU A 147 7.40 -22.54 4.07
CA LEU A 147 6.72 -21.93 5.22
C LEU A 147 6.83 -22.81 6.47
N GLY A 148 6.67 -24.13 6.31
CA GLY A 148 6.86 -25.08 7.40
C GLY A 148 8.30 -25.09 7.95
N GLU A 149 9.30 -24.90 7.10
CA GLU A 149 10.71 -24.75 7.51
C GLU A 149 10.93 -23.47 8.33
N LEU A 150 10.38 -22.34 7.88
CA LEU A 150 10.48 -21.06 8.60
C LEU A 150 9.74 -21.08 9.95
N GLU A 151 8.60 -21.76 10.03
CA GLU A 151 7.89 -21.98 11.30
C GLU A 151 8.67 -22.87 12.27
N MET A 152 9.40 -23.86 11.75
CA MET A 152 10.28 -24.72 12.55
C MET A 152 11.51 -23.96 13.06
N GLU A 153 12.05 -23.01 12.29
CA GLU A 153 13.11 -22.10 12.73
C GLU A 153 12.63 -21.14 13.83
N ASN A 154 11.39 -20.65 13.75
CA ASN A 154 10.81 -19.77 14.78
C ASN A 154 10.39 -20.51 16.07
N LYS A 155 10.20 -21.83 16.03
CA LYS A 155 9.81 -22.64 17.21
C LYS A 155 10.93 -22.90 18.23
N LEU A 156 12.13 -22.36 18.01
CA LEU A 156 13.24 -22.47 18.97
C LEU A 156 13.25 -21.37 20.06
N ASP A 157 12.39 -20.35 19.99
CA ASP A 157 12.45 -19.19 20.91
C ASP A 157 11.18 -18.91 21.75
N GLU A 158 10.20 -19.82 21.77
CA GLU A 158 9.01 -19.66 22.63
C GLU A 158 8.95 -20.72 23.74
N THR A 159 9.71 -20.50 24.81
CA THR A 159 9.32 -21.00 26.13
C THR A 159 9.33 -19.84 27.12
N LYS A 160 8.22 -19.73 27.88
CA LYS A 160 7.73 -18.60 28.71
C LYS A 160 6.83 -17.68 27.87
N ASP A 161 5.51 -17.65 28.04
CA ASP A 161 4.83 -17.53 29.32
C ASP A 161 3.56 -18.40 29.43
N SER A 162 3.49 -19.11 30.55
CA SER A 162 2.24 -19.45 31.21
C SER A 162 1.78 -18.23 32.01
N ASP A 163 0.63 -17.64 31.69
CA ASP A 163 -0.26 -17.21 32.76
C ASP A 163 -1.73 -17.19 32.35
N SER A 164 -2.49 -17.83 33.21
CA SER A 164 -3.93 -17.91 33.30
C SER A 164 -4.50 -16.63 33.91
N THR A 165 -5.50 -16.01 33.28
CA THR A 165 -6.47 -15.20 34.02
C THR A 165 -7.87 -15.32 33.44
N GLU A 166 -8.71 -16.06 34.17
CA GLU A 166 -10.16 -16.07 34.10
C GLU A 166 -10.73 -14.66 34.25
N SER A 167 -11.61 -14.25 33.33
CA SER A 167 -12.48 -13.09 33.54
C SER A 167 -13.76 -13.53 34.24
N SER A 168 -13.78 -13.40 35.57
CA SER A 168 -15.03 -13.36 36.32
C SER A 168 -15.66 -11.97 36.18
N HIS A 169 -16.78 -11.88 35.46
CA HIS A 169 -17.64 -10.70 35.53
C HIS A 169 -18.52 -10.82 36.77
N LYS A 170 -18.18 -10.08 37.83
CA LYS A 170 -19.07 -9.81 38.96
C LYS A 170 -20.14 -8.82 38.51
N GLU A 171 -21.36 -9.30 38.40
CA GLU A 171 -22.56 -8.46 38.42
C GLU A 171 -22.70 -7.85 39.82
N ALA A 172 -22.70 -6.52 39.89
CA ALA A 172 -23.08 -5.80 41.10
C ALA A 172 -24.56 -5.41 40.98
N GLU A 173 -25.40 -6.05 41.80
CA GLU A 173 -26.74 -5.58 42.11
C GLU A 173 -26.67 -4.23 42.82
N ILE A 174 -27.42 -3.23 42.32
CA ILE A 174 -27.90 -2.12 43.14
C ILE A 174 -29.40 -1.98 42.89
N LYS A 175 -30.18 -2.38 43.90
CA LYS A 175 -31.59 -2.00 44.06
C LYS A 175 -31.64 -0.58 44.61
N THR A 176 -32.25 0.36 43.90
CA THR A 176 -33.08 1.39 44.54
C THR A 176 -34.11 1.89 43.54
N GLU A 177 -35.36 1.84 43.97
CA GLU A 177 -36.52 2.36 43.27
C GLU A 177 -36.56 3.90 43.31
N GLU A 178 -37.20 4.45 42.28
CA GLU A 178 -37.70 5.82 42.15
C GLU A 178 -36.68 6.96 41.99
N GLU A 179 -36.44 7.36 40.74
CA GLU A 179 -36.90 8.67 40.25
C GLU A 179 -36.77 8.79 38.73
N ARG A 180 -37.79 9.39 38.12
CA ARG A 180 -37.95 9.56 36.68
C ARG A 180 -36.98 10.60 36.14
N THR A 181 -35.78 10.21 35.71
CA THR A 181 -35.07 10.97 34.66
C THR A 181 -34.33 10.01 33.74
N ALA A 182 -34.44 10.26 32.44
CA ALA A 182 -33.90 9.43 31.39
C ALA A 182 -32.38 9.26 31.52
N GLY A 183 -31.96 8.13 32.07
CA GLY A 183 -30.57 7.70 32.22
C GLY A 183 -30.32 6.35 31.55
N GLY A 184 -30.77 6.20 30.31
CA GLY A 184 -30.33 5.10 29.44
C GLY A 184 -29.13 5.55 28.60
N SER A 185 -28.30 4.61 28.15
CA SER A 185 -27.25 4.89 27.18
C SER A 185 -27.82 5.67 25.98
N ALA A 186 -26.97 6.42 25.26
CA ALA A 186 -27.40 7.15 24.07
C ALA A 186 -28.17 6.24 23.10
N PHE A 187 -27.86 4.93 23.10
CA PHE A 187 -28.56 3.91 22.36
C PHE A 187 -29.97 3.58 22.90
N SER A 188 -30.19 3.48 24.21
CA SER A 188 -31.55 3.30 24.76
C SER A 188 -32.46 4.49 24.45
N ARG A 189 -31.92 5.72 24.47
CA ARG A 189 -32.69 6.90 24.04
C ARG A 189 -32.99 6.86 22.54
N PHE A 190 -32.05 6.39 21.73
CA PHE A 190 -32.23 6.18 20.30
C PHE A 190 -33.33 5.16 20.01
N LEU A 191 -33.31 3.98 20.66
CA LEU A 191 -34.32 2.93 20.46
C LEU A 191 -35.74 3.41 20.83
N LEU A 192 -35.89 4.16 21.93
CA LEU A 192 -37.18 4.72 22.33
C LEU A 192 -37.72 5.78 21.35
N ASN A 193 -36.85 6.37 20.54
CA ASN A 193 -37.21 7.38 19.55
C ASN A 193 -37.48 6.80 18.15
N ILE A 194 -37.08 5.55 17.87
CA ILE A 194 -37.37 4.85 16.61
C ILE A 194 -38.88 4.54 16.49
N ASP A 195 -39.51 4.16 17.60
CA ASP A 195 -40.90 3.70 17.61
C ASP A 195 -41.93 4.85 17.51
N ARG A 196 -41.48 6.10 17.68
CA ARG A 196 -42.36 7.28 17.82
C ARG A 196 -42.53 8.14 16.59
N GLY A 197 -42.08 7.70 15.42
CA GLY A 197 -42.52 8.33 14.18
C GLY A 197 -41.50 8.31 13.07
N THR A 198 -41.64 7.33 12.19
CA THR A 198 -41.51 7.60 10.77
C THR A 198 -42.80 7.09 10.10
N ASN A 199 -43.54 7.99 9.47
CA ASN A 199 -44.56 7.61 8.48
C ASN A 199 -43.83 7.05 7.24
N GLN A 200 -43.16 5.91 7.39
CA GLN A 200 -42.62 5.16 6.26
C GLN A 200 -43.80 4.63 5.46
N SER A 201 -43.81 4.93 4.16
CA SER A 201 -44.83 4.47 3.23
C SER A 201 -44.89 2.94 3.26
N GLN A 202 -46.09 2.34 3.16
CA GLN A 202 -46.30 0.87 3.12
C GLN A 202 -45.22 0.09 2.31
N PRO A 203 -44.78 0.52 1.10
CA PRO A 203 -43.72 -0.16 0.36
C PRO A 203 -42.36 -0.22 1.06
N GLU A 204 -41.99 0.79 1.87
CA GLU A 204 -40.72 0.81 2.60
C GLU A 204 -40.75 -0.20 3.76
N ARG A 205 -41.89 -0.32 4.44
CA ARG A 205 -42.09 -1.30 5.50
C ARG A 205 -42.08 -2.73 4.96
N GLU A 206 -42.68 -2.97 3.80
CA GLU A 206 -42.63 -4.28 3.14
C GLU A 206 -41.21 -4.68 2.74
N ILE A 207 -40.37 -3.74 2.30
CA ILE A 207 -38.95 -4.02 1.99
C ILE A 207 -38.19 -4.34 3.27
N ILE A 208 -38.46 -3.62 4.36
CA ILE A 208 -37.84 -3.88 5.68
C ILE A 208 -38.30 -5.23 6.24
N GLU A 209 -39.59 -5.55 6.18
CA GLU A 209 -40.13 -6.85 6.62
C GLU A 209 -39.58 -7.99 5.77
N LYS A 210 -39.51 -7.84 4.44
CA LYS A 210 -38.84 -8.81 3.56
C LYS A 210 -37.38 -8.99 3.95
N PHE A 211 -36.66 -7.89 4.22
CA PHE A 211 -35.26 -7.93 4.64
C PHE A 211 -35.05 -8.59 6.00
N ILE A 212 -35.96 -8.41 6.95
CA ILE A 212 -35.89 -9.05 8.28
C ILE A 212 -36.28 -10.54 8.19
N SER A 213 -37.26 -10.88 7.34
CA SER A 213 -37.73 -12.27 7.16
C SER A 213 -36.75 -13.14 6.37
N GLU A 214 -36.03 -12.53 5.42
CA GLU A 214 -34.98 -13.20 4.67
C GLU A 214 -33.67 -13.07 5.45
N ASP A 215 -33.21 -14.15 6.10
CA ASP A 215 -31.87 -14.24 6.70
C ASP A 215 -30.78 -14.17 5.60
N ARG A 216 -30.59 -12.99 5.01
CA ARG A 216 -29.57 -12.72 4.01
C ARG A 216 -28.23 -12.69 4.70
N LYS A 217 -27.59 -13.85 4.79
CA LYS A 217 -26.17 -13.95 5.10
C LYS A 217 -25.40 -13.25 3.98
N ILE A 218 -24.87 -12.06 4.24
CA ILE A 218 -23.90 -11.40 3.37
C ILE A 218 -22.65 -12.27 3.42
N THR A 219 -22.54 -13.24 2.52
CA THR A 219 -21.27 -13.92 2.30
C THR A 219 -20.35 -12.91 1.64
N PRO A 220 -19.20 -12.56 2.25
CA PRO A 220 -18.24 -11.72 1.57
C PRO A 220 -17.89 -12.41 0.26
N ALA A 221 -17.83 -11.64 -0.84
CA ALA A 221 -17.37 -12.17 -2.11
C ALA A 221 -16.03 -12.86 -1.86
N LYS A 222 -15.96 -14.17 -2.14
CA LYS A 222 -14.74 -14.95 -1.95
C LYS A 222 -13.67 -14.26 -2.79
N LYS A 223 -12.64 -13.69 -2.13
CA LYS A 223 -11.46 -13.21 -2.84
C LYS A 223 -10.94 -14.38 -3.66
N ALA A 224 -10.63 -14.15 -4.95
CA ALA A 224 -10.03 -15.18 -5.78
C ALA A 224 -8.80 -15.72 -5.04
N PHE A 225 -8.71 -17.04 -4.93
CA PHE A 225 -7.58 -17.69 -4.29
C PHE A 225 -6.29 -17.30 -5.04
N PHE A 226 -5.19 -17.11 -4.31
CA PHE A 226 -3.94 -16.74 -4.92
C PHE A 226 -3.49 -17.82 -5.90
N SER A 227 -3.37 -17.46 -7.17
CA SER A 227 -2.87 -18.34 -8.22
C SER A 227 -1.49 -17.82 -8.67
N PRO A 228 -0.40 -18.55 -8.37
CA PRO A 228 0.94 -18.18 -8.80
C PRO A 228 1.05 -18.01 -10.33
N THR A 229 0.35 -18.84 -11.10
CA THR A 229 0.36 -18.81 -12.56
C THR A 229 -0.34 -17.56 -13.09
N GLN A 230 -1.47 -17.17 -12.50
CA GLN A 230 -2.18 -15.94 -12.85
C GLN A 230 -1.38 -14.69 -12.47
N MET A 231 -0.75 -14.69 -11.30
CA MET A 231 0.12 -13.59 -10.86
C MET A 231 1.35 -13.44 -11.77
N GLY A 232 1.96 -14.55 -12.18
CA GLY A 232 3.06 -14.55 -13.15
C GLY A 232 2.65 -13.95 -14.50
N LYS A 233 1.44 -14.26 -14.99
CA LYS A 233 0.91 -13.66 -16.22
C LYS A 233 0.68 -12.15 -16.08
N MET A 234 0.21 -11.69 -14.92
CA MET A 234 0.06 -10.26 -14.65
C MET A 234 1.42 -9.53 -14.63
N SER A 235 2.49 -10.18 -14.18
CA SER A 235 3.85 -9.61 -14.21
C SER A 235 4.39 -9.40 -15.63
N LEU A 236 3.97 -10.23 -16.59
CA LEU A 236 4.33 -10.06 -18.01
C LEU A 236 3.54 -8.93 -18.69
N MET A 237 2.42 -8.51 -18.12
CA MET A 237 1.65 -7.39 -18.66
C MET A 237 2.34 -6.08 -18.29
N GLU A 238 2.66 -5.29 -19.31
CA GLU A 238 3.25 -3.96 -19.12
C GLU A 238 2.20 -3.02 -18.49
N ASP A 239 2.62 -2.26 -17.48
CA ASP A 239 1.75 -1.25 -16.85
C ASP A 239 1.66 0.00 -17.72
N GLU A 240 0.51 0.19 -18.34
CA GLU A 240 0.25 1.33 -19.23
C GLU A 240 0.19 2.69 -18.50
N SER A 241 0.13 2.71 -17.17
CA SER A 241 0.10 3.95 -16.38
C SER A 241 1.45 4.67 -16.36
N PHE A 242 2.56 3.93 -16.47
CA PHE A 242 3.93 4.43 -16.31
C PHE A 242 4.61 4.82 -17.64
N ILE A 243 3.82 5.12 -18.68
CA ILE A 243 4.39 5.46 -19.99
C ILE A 243 4.97 6.89 -19.99
N THR A 244 6.22 7.01 -20.46
CA THR A 244 6.95 8.27 -20.64
C THR A 244 7.49 8.40 -22.07
N GLU A 245 7.80 9.62 -22.51
CA GLU A 245 8.37 9.88 -23.85
C GLU A 245 9.71 9.14 -24.04
N THR A 246 10.56 9.13 -23.01
CA THR A 246 11.85 8.43 -23.04
C THR A 246 11.66 6.93 -23.22
N LEU A 247 10.67 6.34 -22.52
CA LEU A 247 10.35 4.92 -22.67
C LEU A 247 9.86 4.59 -24.09
N ALA A 248 9.01 5.44 -24.67
CA ALA A 248 8.55 5.28 -26.04
C ALA A 248 9.71 5.32 -27.05
N LYS A 249 10.67 6.24 -26.87
CA LYS A 249 11.90 6.30 -27.69
C LYS A 249 12.78 5.07 -27.51
N ILE A 250 12.86 4.51 -26.31
CA ILE A 250 13.60 3.26 -26.07
C ILE A 250 12.96 2.11 -26.85
N TYR A 251 11.63 2.00 -26.87
CA TYR A 251 10.94 0.99 -27.68
C TYR A 251 11.21 1.15 -29.18
N GLU A 252 11.23 2.37 -29.71
CA GLU A 252 11.63 2.60 -31.11
C GLU A 252 13.08 2.16 -31.38
N ARG A 253 14.01 2.47 -30.46
CA ARG A 253 15.41 2.06 -30.57
C ARG A 253 15.60 0.55 -30.50
N GLN A 254 14.73 -0.14 -29.76
CA GLN A 254 14.71 -1.60 -29.67
C GLN A 254 14.06 -2.26 -30.90
N GLY A 255 13.41 -1.49 -31.78
CA GLY A 255 12.66 -2.00 -32.93
C GLY A 255 11.25 -2.50 -32.59
N ASP A 256 10.81 -2.32 -31.34
CA ASP A 256 9.48 -2.70 -30.87
C ASP A 256 8.43 -1.63 -31.22
N PHE A 257 8.23 -1.41 -32.52
CA PHE A 257 7.38 -0.33 -33.04
C PHE A 257 5.92 -0.42 -32.58
N LYS A 258 5.39 -1.63 -32.39
CA LYS A 258 4.02 -1.85 -31.87
C LYS A 258 3.86 -1.29 -30.46
N LYS A 259 4.86 -1.47 -29.60
CA LYS A 259 4.85 -0.94 -28.22
C LYS A 259 5.06 0.56 -28.22
N ALA A 260 5.98 1.06 -29.06
CA ALA A 260 6.19 2.49 -29.24
C ALA A 260 4.91 3.21 -29.69
N ALA A 261 4.18 2.68 -30.68
CA ALA A 261 2.93 3.27 -31.15
C ALA A 261 1.86 3.34 -30.04
N ARG A 262 1.71 2.27 -29.25
CA ARG A 262 0.82 2.27 -28.07
C ARG A 262 1.25 3.29 -27.03
N ALA A 263 2.55 3.39 -26.76
CA ALA A 263 3.10 4.35 -25.83
C ALA A 263 2.82 5.81 -26.27
N TYR A 264 3.05 6.14 -27.54
CA TYR A 264 2.76 7.47 -28.08
C TYR A 264 1.26 7.79 -28.07
N LYS A 265 0.40 6.80 -28.33
CA LYS A 265 -1.05 6.96 -28.21
C LYS A 265 -1.45 7.31 -26.76
N ASN A 266 -0.93 6.59 -25.78
CA ASN A 266 -1.20 6.87 -24.37
C ASN A 266 -0.64 8.24 -23.93
N LEU A 267 0.54 8.63 -24.41
CA LEU A 267 1.10 9.97 -24.18
C LEU A 267 0.25 11.08 -24.80
N SER A 268 -0.34 10.85 -25.98
CA SER A 268 -1.26 11.81 -26.60
C SER A 268 -2.54 12.00 -25.78
N LEU A 269 -2.99 10.99 -25.05
CA LEU A 269 -4.16 11.08 -24.15
C LEU A 269 -3.78 11.78 -22.85
N LYS A 270 -2.57 11.53 -22.32
CA LYS A 270 -2.07 12.13 -21.08
C LYS A 270 -1.69 13.60 -21.24
N TYR A 271 -1.19 13.99 -22.41
CA TYR A 271 -0.71 15.36 -22.70
C TYR A 271 -1.38 15.94 -23.96
N PRO A 272 -2.64 16.40 -23.85
CA PRO A 272 -3.42 16.87 -25.00
C PRO A 272 -2.79 18.08 -25.72
N GLU A 273 -2.06 18.94 -25.01
CA GLU A 273 -1.32 20.08 -25.59
C GLU A 273 -0.31 19.64 -26.66
N LYS A 274 0.32 18.48 -26.45
CA LYS A 274 1.31 17.89 -27.37
C LYS A 274 0.70 16.79 -28.26
N ARG A 275 -0.62 16.69 -28.34
CA ARG A 275 -1.32 15.64 -29.10
C ARG A 275 -0.85 15.55 -30.55
N ARG A 276 -0.67 16.67 -31.25
CA ARG A 276 -0.21 16.67 -32.65
C ARG A 276 1.19 16.07 -32.81
N TYR A 277 2.08 16.36 -31.85
CA TYR A 277 3.45 15.84 -31.83
C TYR A 277 3.45 14.32 -31.62
N PHE A 278 2.76 13.84 -30.58
CA PHE A 278 2.69 12.40 -30.30
C PHE A 278 1.92 11.62 -31.37
N ALA A 279 0.89 12.20 -31.99
CA ALA A 279 0.21 11.57 -33.12
C ALA A 279 1.12 11.41 -34.34
N ALA A 280 2.01 12.38 -34.61
CA ALA A 280 2.99 12.26 -35.68
C ALA A 280 4.04 11.16 -35.40
N LEU A 281 4.53 11.08 -34.16
CA LEU A 281 5.45 10.02 -33.72
C LEU A 281 4.78 8.64 -33.76
N GLN A 282 3.54 8.53 -33.28
CA GLN A 282 2.75 7.31 -33.38
C GLN A 282 2.64 6.84 -34.83
N LYS A 283 2.27 7.75 -35.75
CA LYS A 283 2.16 7.41 -37.17
C LYS A 283 3.49 6.93 -37.76
N ARG A 284 4.59 7.59 -37.41
CA ARG A 284 5.95 7.18 -37.82
C ARG A 284 6.28 5.77 -37.32
N ALA A 285 5.99 5.47 -36.05
CA ALA A 285 6.20 4.15 -35.49
C ALA A 285 5.33 3.09 -36.18
N GLU A 286 4.07 3.40 -36.50
CA GLU A 286 3.16 2.51 -37.23
C GLU A 286 3.63 2.22 -38.66
N GLU A 287 4.23 3.19 -39.35
CA GLU A 287 4.80 3.01 -40.70
C GLU A 287 6.06 2.12 -40.70
N GLN A 288 6.73 1.96 -39.55
CA GLN A 288 7.93 1.13 -39.39
C GLN A 288 7.64 -0.27 -38.81
N SER A 289 6.41 -0.53 -38.37
CA SER A 289 5.96 -1.81 -37.79
C SER A 289 5.52 -2.82 -38.85
#